data_AF-A0A1J5IV45-F1
#
_entry.id   AF-A0A1J5IV45-F1
#
_cell.length_a   1.000
_cell.length_b   1.000
_cell.length_c   1.000
_cell.angle_alpha   90.00
_cell.angle_beta   90.00
_cell.angle_gamma   90.00
#
_symmetry.space_group_name_H-M   'P 1'
#
loop_
_entity.id
_entity.type
_entity.pdbx_description
1 polymer ?
#
loop_
_entity_poly.entity_id
_entity_poly.type
_entity_poly.pdbx_seq_one_letter_code
_entity_poly.pdbx_strand_id
1 'polypeptide(L)'
;MQFSTTDILLTSLFAIGLFQVIWLSVVLIRKGFAPSVVRFSLLPLLSIWVLIWPAYTQGLWLMSGFALFLLPIFFAWRSNKAFARHIKLCWHTTPEAQRQPTPWLVYLSSLFIAAILFYQAPELGLGVALSVCLAWPAAELLDKAGKGLLLGFALHPNQTLFGHIIFVLSASLICAWGLQLYHGVVWYQFFIATLMAGFVASAIRGLTPIGWNMPLAFLGMSLTLWVL
;
A
#
# COMPACT_ATOMS: atom_id res chain seq x y z
N MET A 1 -30.91 6.23 -2.20
CA MET A 1 -29.52 5.89 -2.57
C MET A 1 -29.49 5.77 -4.09
N GLN A 2 -28.94 6.76 -4.80
CA GLN A 2 -28.86 6.70 -6.26
C GLN A 2 -27.61 5.90 -6.63
N PHE A 3 -27.79 4.86 -7.45
CA PHE A 3 -26.67 4.10 -8.01
C PHE A 3 -26.00 4.95 -9.09
N SER A 4 -24.74 5.31 -8.87
CA SER A 4 -23.93 6.00 -9.88
C SER A 4 -23.39 4.96 -10.86
N THR A 5 -23.78 5.04 -12.14
CA THR A 5 -23.25 4.19 -13.21
C THR A 5 -21.72 4.28 -13.27
N THR A 6 -21.16 5.45 -12.98
CA THR A 6 -19.71 5.67 -12.89
C THR A 6 -19.10 4.82 -11.79
N ASP A 7 -19.63 4.87 -10.56
CA ASP A 7 -19.06 4.11 -9.44
C ASP A 7 -19.12 2.60 -9.67
N ILE A 8 -20.22 2.11 -10.28
CA ILE A 8 -20.36 0.70 -10.68
C ILE A 8 -19.29 0.34 -11.71
N LEU A 9 -19.07 1.18 -12.72
CA LEU A 9 -18.05 0.97 -13.75
C LEU A 9 -16.65 0.93 -13.14
N LEU A 10 -16.30 1.91 -12.28
CA LEU A 10 -14.98 1.97 -11.63
C LEU A 10 -14.74 0.76 -10.73
N THR A 11 -15.74 0.35 -9.95
CA THR A 11 -15.68 -0.84 -9.09
C THR A 11 -15.53 -2.11 -9.93
N SER A 12 -16.21 -2.19 -11.06
CA SER A 12 -16.13 -3.33 -11.99
C SER A 12 -14.75 -3.43 -12.63
N LEU A 13 -14.18 -2.30 -13.06
CA LEU A 13 -12.82 -2.24 -13.60
C LEU A 13 -11.78 -2.69 -12.55
N PHE A 14 -11.94 -2.23 -11.31
CA PHE A 14 -11.11 -2.71 -10.20
C PHE A 14 -11.25 -4.22 -9.99
N ALA A 15 -12.47 -4.75 -9.97
CA ALA A 15 -12.70 -6.19 -9.81
C ALA A 15 -12.00 -7.01 -10.89
N ILE A 16 -12.12 -6.60 -12.16
CA ILE A 16 -11.48 -7.25 -13.29
C ILE A 16 -9.95 -7.21 -13.13
N GLY A 17 -9.39 -6.04 -12.83
CA GLY A 17 -7.94 -5.88 -12.61
C GLY A 17 -7.44 -6.73 -11.46
N LEU A 18 -8.18 -6.79 -10.35
CA LEU A 18 -7.88 -7.65 -9.21
C LEU A 18 -7.85 -9.13 -9.61
N PHE A 19 -8.86 -9.62 -10.33
CA PHE A 19 -8.88 -11.00 -10.83
C PHE A 19 -7.71 -11.31 -11.75
N GLN A 20 -7.34 -10.39 -12.65
CA GLN A 20 -6.17 -10.51 -13.51
C GLN A 20 -4.88 -10.62 -12.69
N VAL A 21 -4.72 -9.77 -11.67
CA VAL A 21 -3.57 -9.78 -10.76
C VAL A 21 -3.46 -11.11 -10.00
N ILE A 22 -4.57 -11.63 -9.48
CA ILE A 22 -4.58 -12.91 -8.77
C ILE A 22 -4.22 -14.05 -9.70
N TRP A 23 -4.82 -14.09 -10.89
CA TRP A 23 -4.53 -15.10 -11.88
C TRP A 23 -3.05 -15.06 -12.30
N LEU A 24 -2.51 -13.87 -12.57
CA LEU A 24 -1.10 -13.68 -12.92
C LEU A 24 -0.18 -14.12 -11.79
N SER A 25 -0.53 -13.81 -10.53
CA SER A 25 0.22 -14.25 -9.35
C SER A 25 0.34 -15.77 -9.32
N VAL A 26 -0.76 -16.49 -9.58
CA VAL A 26 -0.75 -17.96 -9.66
C VAL A 26 0.14 -18.46 -10.80
N VAL A 27 0.06 -17.83 -11.98
CA VAL A 27 0.88 -18.20 -13.14
C VAL A 27 2.37 -18.02 -12.84
N LEU A 28 2.76 -16.91 -12.19
CA LEU A 28 4.15 -16.64 -11.82
C LEU A 28 4.68 -17.65 -10.79
N ILE A 29 3.91 -17.97 -9.74
CA ILE A 29 4.34 -18.97 -8.76
C ILE A 29 4.53 -20.34 -9.42
N ARG A 30 3.62 -20.73 -10.33
CA ARG A 30 3.75 -22.00 -11.08
C ARG A 30 5.01 -22.06 -11.94
N LYS A 31 5.51 -20.91 -12.40
CA LYS A 31 6.78 -20.78 -13.12
C LYS A 31 8.00 -20.73 -12.20
N GLY A 32 7.82 -20.91 -10.88
CA GLY A 32 8.91 -20.95 -9.91
C GLY A 32 9.33 -19.59 -9.35
N PHE A 33 8.57 -18.51 -9.62
CA PHE A 33 8.86 -17.23 -8.99
C PHE A 33 8.57 -17.27 -7.49
N ALA A 34 9.49 -16.71 -6.69
CA ALA A 34 9.34 -16.65 -5.25
C ALA A 34 8.09 -15.84 -4.86
N PRO A 35 7.24 -16.32 -3.93
CA PRO A 35 6.03 -15.60 -3.53
C PRO A 35 6.28 -14.20 -2.95
N SER A 36 7.45 -13.96 -2.35
CA SER A 36 7.89 -12.62 -1.90
C SER A 36 8.06 -11.63 -3.05
N VAL A 37 8.61 -12.07 -4.18
CA VAL A 37 8.80 -11.25 -5.38
C VAL A 37 7.46 -10.93 -6.00
N VAL A 38 6.59 -11.93 -6.17
CA VAL A 38 5.24 -11.73 -6.73
C VAL A 38 4.45 -10.74 -5.87
N ARG A 39 4.41 -10.91 -4.54
CA ARG A 39 3.75 -9.99 -3.60
C ARG A 39 4.22 -8.54 -3.76
N PHE A 40 5.52 -8.36 -3.88
CA PHE A 40 6.14 -7.05 -3.94
C PHE A 40 5.69 -6.26 -5.18
N SER A 41 5.47 -6.95 -6.30
CA SER A 41 4.96 -6.35 -7.52
C SER A 41 3.48 -5.93 -7.45
N LEU A 42 2.72 -6.34 -6.43
CA LEU A 42 1.28 -6.09 -6.36
C LEU A 42 0.94 -4.70 -5.83
N LEU A 43 1.72 -4.17 -4.89
CA LEU A 43 1.50 -2.83 -4.33
C LEU A 43 1.55 -1.74 -5.40
N PRO A 44 2.54 -1.71 -6.31
CA PRO A 44 2.54 -0.77 -7.42
C PRO A 44 1.32 -0.91 -8.35
N LEU A 45 0.83 -2.13 -8.60
CA LEU A 45 -0.36 -2.33 -9.44
C LEU A 45 -1.63 -1.77 -8.77
N LEU A 46 -1.71 -1.79 -7.44
CA LEU A 46 -2.82 -1.17 -6.70
C LEU A 46 -2.81 0.35 -6.80
N SER A 47 -1.69 1.00 -7.19
CA SER A 47 -1.67 2.45 -7.42
C SER A 47 -2.66 2.88 -8.53
N ILE A 48 -2.91 2.00 -9.52
CA ILE A 48 -3.89 2.26 -10.59
C ILE A 48 -5.28 2.45 -9.99
N TRP A 49 -5.65 1.60 -9.02
CA TRP A 49 -6.93 1.74 -8.33
C TRP A 49 -6.96 2.99 -7.46
N VAL A 50 -5.88 3.29 -6.73
CA VAL A 50 -5.77 4.50 -5.90
C VAL A 50 -5.92 5.78 -6.72
N LEU A 51 -5.31 5.84 -7.91
CA LEU A 51 -5.45 6.98 -8.83
C LEU A 51 -6.89 7.21 -9.31
N ILE A 52 -7.73 6.17 -9.26
CA ILE A 52 -9.15 6.24 -9.63
C ILE A 52 -10.02 6.72 -8.47
N TRP A 53 -9.52 6.72 -7.21
CA TRP A 53 -10.31 7.13 -6.03
C TRP A 53 -11.03 8.48 -6.19
N PRO A 54 -10.40 9.56 -6.73
CA PRO A 54 -11.07 10.84 -6.92
C PRO A 54 -12.28 10.82 -7.86
N ALA A 55 -12.39 9.79 -8.71
CA ALA A 55 -13.49 9.64 -9.65
C ALA A 55 -14.73 8.97 -9.03
N TYR A 56 -14.64 8.43 -7.81
CA TYR A 56 -15.79 7.89 -7.11
C TYR A 56 -16.69 9.01 -6.58
N THR A 57 -17.99 8.91 -6.85
CA THR A 57 -18.98 9.88 -6.38
C THR A 57 -19.44 9.60 -4.95
N GLN A 58 -19.41 8.34 -4.50
CA GLN A 58 -19.76 7.97 -3.13
C GLN A 58 -18.68 7.08 -2.51
N GLY A 59 -18.19 7.47 -1.32
CA GLY A 59 -17.15 6.72 -0.59
C GLY A 59 -17.53 5.27 -0.24
N LEU A 60 -18.83 4.94 -0.20
CA LEU A 60 -19.28 3.56 0.02
C LEU A 60 -18.82 2.60 -1.09
N TRP A 61 -18.72 3.05 -2.34
CA TRP A 61 -18.24 2.22 -3.44
C TRP A 61 -16.75 1.93 -3.35
N LEU A 62 -15.97 2.86 -2.80
CA LEU A 62 -14.58 2.61 -2.47
C LEU A 62 -14.46 1.45 -1.46
N MET A 63 -15.33 1.42 -0.44
CA MET A 63 -15.39 0.34 0.55
C MET A 63 -15.81 -1.00 -0.07
N SER A 64 -16.69 -0.99 -1.08
CA SER A 64 -17.00 -2.20 -1.87
C SER A 64 -15.75 -2.77 -2.55
N GLY A 65 -14.80 -1.93 -2.98
CA GLY A 65 -13.49 -2.37 -3.47
C GLY A 65 -12.70 -3.18 -2.43
N PHE A 66 -12.66 -2.73 -1.17
CA PHE A 66 -12.05 -3.50 -0.09
C PHE A 66 -12.75 -4.85 0.12
N ALA A 67 -14.08 -4.88 0.06
CA ALA A 67 -14.84 -6.14 0.15
C ALA A 67 -14.51 -7.11 -1.00
N LEU A 68 -14.39 -6.59 -2.23
CA LEU A 68 -13.96 -7.37 -3.39
C LEU A 68 -12.54 -7.92 -3.24
N PHE A 69 -11.63 -7.15 -2.63
CA PHE A 69 -10.27 -7.60 -2.32
C PHE A 69 -10.26 -8.79 -1.34
N LEU A 70 -11.24 -8.89 -0.44
CA LEU A 70 -11.35 -10.00 0.51
C LEU A 70 -11.87 -11.30 -0.12
N LEU A 71 -12.65 -11.23 -1.21
CA LEU A 71 -13.17 -12.42 -1.89
C LEU A 71 -12.10 -13.46 -2.27
N PRO A 72 -11.00 -13.11 -2.95
CA PRO A 72 -9.96 -14.08 -3.30
C PRO A 72 -9.20 -14.60 -2.08
N ILE A 73 -9.06 -13.80 -1.02
CA ILE A 73 -8.45 -14.21 0.24
C ILE A 73 -9.33 -15.25 0.93
N PHE A 74 -10.63 -14.99 1.02
CA PHE A 74 -11.60 -15.91 1.59
C PHE A 74 -11.71 -17.20 0.77
N PHE A 75 -11.77 -17.08 -0.56
CA PHE A 75 -11.76 -18.23 -1.47
C PHE A 75 -10.50 -19.07 -1.27
N ALA A 76 -9.33 -18.44 -1.21
CA ALA A 76 -8.07 -19.13 -0.99
C ALA A 76 -8.13 -19.86 0.35
N TRP A 77 -8.45 -19.15 1.44
CA TRP A 77 -8.56 -19.72 2.78
C TRP A 77 -9.45 -20.97 2.82
N ARG A 78 -10.66 -20.90 2.26
CA ARG A 78 -11.66 -21.98 2.32
C ARG A 78 -11.37 -23.15 1.37
N SER A 79 -10.65 -22.92 0.27
CA SER A 79 -10.44 -23.90 -0.79
C SER A 79 -9.11 -24.64 -0.66
N ASN A 80 -9.13 -25.94 -0.95
CA ASN A 80 -7.92 -26.79 -1.02
C ASN A 80 -7.48 -27.10 -2.46
N LYS A 81 -8.15 -26.51 -3.46
CA LYS A 81 -7.83 -26.68 -4.89
C LYS A 81 -6.42 -26.14 -5.19
N ALA A 82 -5.77 -26.71 -6.21
CA ALA A 82 -4.42 -26.30 -6.62
C ALA A 82 -4.31 -24.78 -6.82
N PHE A 83 -5.27 -24.15 -7.49
CA PHE A 83 -5.31 -22.70 -7.68
C PHE A 83 -5.28 -21.93 -6.35
N ALA A 84 -6.13 -22.31 -5.38
CA ALA A 84 -6.18 -21.69 -4.05
C ALA A 84 -4.88 -21.85 -3.26
N ARG A 85 -4.19 -22.98 -3.37
CA ARG A 85 -2.88 -23.19 -2.71
C ARG A 85 -1.82 -22.17 -3.18
N HIS A 86 -1.80 -21.84 -4.47
CA HIS A 86 -0.87 -20.83 -4.99
C HIS A 86 -1.21 -19.43 -4.46
N ILE A 87 -2.51 -19.10 -4.34
CA ILE A 87 -2.93 -17.85 -3.69
C ILE A 87 -2.50 -17.83 -2.21
N LYS A 88 -2.67 -18.95 -1.48
CA LYS A 88 -2.19 -19.06 -0.09
C LYS A 88 -0.69 -18.78 0.03
N LEU A 89 0.13 -19.34 -0.86
CA LEU A 89 1.58 -19.12 -0.85
C LEU A 89 1.95 -17.64 -1.03
N CYS A 90 1.24 -16.91 -1.87
CA CYS A 90 1.45 -15.47 -2.01
C CYS A 90 0.95 -14.70 -0.80
N TRP A 91 -0.26 -14.96 -0.32
CA TRP A 91 -0.95 -14.00 0.53
C TRP A 91 -1.02 -14.38 2.01
N HIS A 92 -0.95 -15.68 2.33
CA HIS A 92 -1.12 -16.20 3.69
C HIS A 92 0.20 -16.71 4.30
N THR A 93 1.18 -17.07 3.48
CA THR A 93 2.45 -17.60 4.00
C THR A 93 3.36 -16.48 4.52
N THR A 94 3.59 -16.49 5.82
CA THR A 94 4.60 -15.67 6.50
C THR A 94 5.95 -16.40 6.48
N PRO A 95 7.09 -15.69 6.46
CA PRO A 95 8.39 -16.30 6.69
C PRO A 95 8.40 -17.02 8.05
N GLU A 96 8.84 -18.28 8.10
CA GLU A 96 8.65 -19.22 9.22
C GLU A 96 9.24 -18.77 10.58
N ALA A 97 10.13 -17.78 10.59
CA ALA A 97 10.89 -17.41 11.78
C ALA A 97 10.22 -16.34 12.67
N GLN A 98 9.15 -15.68 12.25
CA GLN A 98 8.57 -14.55 12.99
C GLN A 98 7.03 -14.60 13.00
N ARG A 99 6.43 -14.35 14.17
CA ARG A 99 4.96 -14.20 14.37
C ARG A 99 4.45 -12.92 13.71
N GLN A 100 4.55 -12.85 12.38
CA GLN A 100 4.13 -11.70 11.60
C GLN A 100 2.65 -11.84 11.19
N PRO A 101 1.92 -10.73 11.06
CA PRO A 101 0.63 -10.73 10.38
C PRO A 101 0.78 -11.20 8.93
N THR A 102 -0.28 -11.81 8.39
CA THR A 102 -0.31 -12.23 6.99
C THR A 102 -0.17 -11.03 6.04
N PRO A 103 0.58 -11.12 4.93
CA PRO A 103 0.83 -10.01 4.01
C PRO A 103 -0.41 -9.26 3.55
N TRP A 104 -1.50 -9.98 3.23
CA TRP A 104 -2.75 -9.33 2.79
C TRP A 104 -3.31 -8.39 3.86
N LEU A 105 -3.18 -8.75 5.15
CA LEU A 105 -3.68 -7.95 6.27
C LEU A 105 -2.87 -6.66 6.40
N VAL A 106 -1.55 -6.75 6.25
CA VAL A 106 -0.64 -5.60 6.29
C VAL A 106 -1.01 -4.59 5.19
N TYR A 107 -1.10 -5.05 3.95
CA TYR A 107 -1.40 -4.16 2.81
C TYR A 107 -2.82 -3.59 2.88
N LEU A 108 -3.80 -4.43 3.22
CA LEU A 108 -5.19 -4.00 3.31
C LEU A 108 -5.39 -3.00 4.44
N SER A 109 -4.77 -3.22 5.60
CA SER A 109 -4.85 -2.27 6.73
C SER A 109 -4.18 -0.93 6.40
N SER A 110 -3.01 -0.94 5.75
CA SER A 110 -2.36 0.31 5.30
C SER A 110 -3.22 1.10 4.32
N LEU A 111 -3.82 0.44 3.32
CA LEU A 111 -4.73 1.11 2.37
C LEU A 111 -6.02 1.55 3.05
N PHE A 112 -6.54 0.78 4.01
CA PHE A 112 -7.77 1.13 4.73
C PHE A 112 -7.57 2.37 5.60
N ILE A 113 -6.42 2.51 6.27
CA ILE A 113 -6.05 3.74 6.99
C ILE A 113 -6.07 4.94 6.04
N ALA A 114 -5.44 4.81 4.87
CA ALA A 114 -5.43 5.87 3.87
C ALA A 114 -6.84 6.17 3.31
N ALA A 115 -7.69 5.15 3.17
CA ALA A 115 -9.08 5.30 2.71
C ALA A 115 -9.96 6.01 3.75
N ILE A 116 -9.76 5.75 5.05
CA ILE A 116 -10.42 6.52 6.12
C ILE A 116 -10.00 7.99 6.02
N LEU A 117 -8.70 8.26 5.88
CA LEU A 117 -8.22 9.62 5.71
C LEU A 117 -8.79 10.25 4.43
N PHE A 118 -8.86 9.51 3.32
CA PHE A 118 -9.43 9.98 2.06
C PHE A 118 -10.90 10.36 2.19
N TYR A 119 -11.67 9.62 2.99
CA TYR A 119 -13.06 9.94 3.25
C TYR A 119 -13.22 11.27 4.02
N GLN A 120 -12.24 11.64 4.86
CA GLN A 120 -12.26 12.86 5.68
C GLN A 120 -11.58 14.06 4.98
N ALA A 121 -10.46 13.81 4.31
CA ALA A 121 -9.61 14.75 3.59
C ALA A 121 -9.03 14.05 2.33
N PRO A 122 -9.76 14.10 1.19
CA PRO A 122 -9.41 13.38 -0.04
C PRO A 122 -7.97 13.60 -0.53
N GLU A 123 -7.48 14.82 -0.41
CA GLU A 123 -6.14 15.22 -0.82
C GLU A 123 -5.03 14.54 -0.01
N LEU A 124 -5.24 14.39 1.30
CA LEU A 124 -4.29 13.75 2.20
C LEU A 124 -4.35 12.24 2.03
N GLY A 125 -5.56 11.67 2.03
CA GLY A 125 -5.76 10.23 1.88
C GLY A 125 -5.24 9.69 0.55
N LEU A 126 -5.39 10.44 -0.54
CA LEU A 126 -4.84 10.07 -1.86
C LEU A 126 -3.32 10.00 -1.81
N GLY A 127 -2.68 11.03 -1.25
CA GLY A 127 -1.23 11.09 -1.10
C GLY A 127 -0.67 9.93 -0.26
N VAL A 128 -1.32 9.65 0.87
CA VAL A 128 -0.95 8.52 1.75
C VAL A 128 -1.15 7.19 1.03
N ALA A 129 -2.29 6.97 0.37
CA ALA A 129 -2.58 5.72 -0.36
C ALA A 129 -1.59 5.48 -1.51
N LEU A 130 -1.20 6.52 -2.24
CA LEU A 130 -0.17 6.40 -3.27
C LEU A 130 1.20 6.12 -2.68
N SER A 131 1.51 6.69 -1.51
CA SER A 131 2.76 6.41 -0.79
C SER A 131 2.84 4.95 -0.33
N VAL A 132 1.71 4.36 0.09
CA VAL A 132 1.57 2.90 0.35
C VAL A 132 1.93 2.10 -0.90
N CYS A 133 1.39 2.48 -2.05
CA CYS A 133 1.53 1.74 -3.30
C CYS A 133 2.86 1.96 -4.03
N LEU A 134 3.53 3.10 -3.84
CA LEU A 134 4.70 3.51 -4.65
C LEU A 134 5.94 3.78 -3.80
N ALA A 135 5.84 4.65 -2.79
CA ALA A 135 6.99 5.03 -1.96
C ALA A 135 7.51 3.85 -1.14
N TRP A 136 6.60 3.08 -0.51
CA TRP A 136 6.96 1.90 0.28
C TRP A 136 7.69 0.84 -0.55
N PRO A 137 7.15 0.36 -1.70
CA PRO A 137 7.88 -0.61 -2.50
C PRO A 137 9.19 -0.04 -3.04
N ALA A 138 9.26 1.23 -3.47
CA ALA A 138 10.53 1.82 -3.91
C ALA A 138 11.63 1.72 -2.84
N ALA A 139 11.30 2.00 -1.58
CA ALA A 139 12.20 1.88 -0.45
C ALA A 139 12.62 0.43 -0.18
N GLU A 140 11.67 -0.50 -0.18
CA GLU A 140 11.94 -1.93 -0.03
C GLU A 140 12.80 -2.51 -1.17
N LEU A 141 12.68 -1.99 -2.40
CA LEU A 141 13.51 -2.40 -3.52
C LEU A 141 14.97 -2.03 -3.29
N LEU A 142 15.23 -0.81 -2.80
CA LEU A 142 16.59 -0.37 -2.48
C LEU A 142 17.20 -1.17 -1.32
N ASP A 143 16.40 -1.42 -0.27
CA ASP A 143 16.84 -2.24 0.86
C ASP A 143 17.20 -3.67 0.41
N LYS A 144 16.37 -4.29 -0.45
CA LYS A 144 16.65 -5.62 -1.01
C LYS A 144 17.82 -5.63 -1.98
N ALA A 145 18.09 -4.53 -2.68
CA ALA A 145 19.25 -4.40 -3.54
C ALA A 145 20.56 -4.35 -2.74
N GLY A 146 20.50 -4.18 -1.41
CA GLY A 146 21.68 -4.13 -0.54
C GLY A 146 22.59 -2.94 -0.83
N LYS A 147 22.08 -1.91 -1.51
CA LYS A 147 22.86 -0.73 -1.88
C LYS A 147 22.71 0.33 -0.80
N GLY A 148 23.83 0.76 -0.21
CA GLY A 148 23.89 1.86 0.75
C GLY A 148 24.33 1.43 2.14
N LEU A 149 24.39 2.41 3.04
CA LEU A 149 24.76 2.20 4.43
C LEU A 149 23.59 1.56 5.19
N LEU A 150 23.82 0.41 5.83
CA LEU A 150 22.85 -0.20 6.73
C LEU A 150 22.68 0.68 7.97
N LEU A 151 21.43 0.88 8.41
CA LEU A 151 21.14 1.72 9.57
C LEU A 151 21.24 0.97 10.90
N GLY A 152 21.36 -0.37 10.87
CA GLY A 152 21.57 -1.18 12.06
C GLY A 152 20.34 -1.29 12.98
N PHE A 153 19.13 -1.03 12.48
CA PHE A 153 17.91 -1.23 13.26
C PHE A 153 17.78 -2.69 13.68
N ALA A 154 17.70 -2.95 14.98
CA ALA A 154 17.63 -4.31 15.53
C ALA A 154 16.44 -5.11 14.98
N LEU A 155 15.30 -4.44 14.73
CA LEU A 155 14.09 -5.06 14.19
C LEU A 155 14.11 -5.19 12.67
N HIS A 156 14.96 -4.43 11.97
CA HIS A 156 15.06 -4.38 10.50
C HIS A 156 16.51 -4.28 10.04
N PRO A 157 17.33 -5.33 10.20
CA PRO A 157 18.76 -5.27 9.92
C PRO A 157 19.09 -4.98 8.45
N ASN A 158 18.14 -5.21 7.54
CA ASN A 158 18.31 -5.02 6.10
C ASN A 158 17.93 -3.60 5.62
N GLN A 159 17.45 -2.71 6.51
CA GLN A 159 17.09 -1.35 6.11
C GLN A 159 18.33 -0.49 5.88
N THR A 160 18.31 0.24 4.77
CA THR A 160 19.41 1.08 4.29
C THR A 160 19.07 2.56 4.43
N LEU A 161 20.09 3.41 4.59
CA LEU A 161 19.94 4.86 4.55
C LEU A 161 19.27 5.32 3.25
N PHE A 162 19.63 4.73 2.11
CA PHE A 162 19.01 5.07 0.83
C PHE A 162 17.54 4.68 0.76
N GLY A 163 17.16 3.52 1.30
CA GLY A 163 15.76 3.12 1.45
C GLY A 163 14.95 4.14 2.25
N HIS A 164 15.51 4.67 3.34
CA HIS A 164 14.85 5.70 4.14
C HIS A 164 14.77 7.05 3.41
N ILE A 165 15.84 7.48 2.75
CA ILE A 165 15.85 8.74 1.99
C ILE A 165 14.86 8.69 0.83
N ILE A 166 14.87 7.61 0.04
CA ILE A 166 13.93 7.50 -1.09
C ILE A 166 12.48 7.45 -0.60
N PHE A 167 12.23 6.75 0.52
CA PHE A 167 10.91 6.68 1.11
C PHE A 167 10.42 8.07 1.49
N VAL A 168 11.22 8.81 2.27
CA VAL A 168 10.88 10.16 2.73
C VAL A 168 10.63 11.07 1.53
N LEU A 169 11.55 11.15 0.58
CA LEU A 169 11.42 12.06 -0.57
C LEU A 169 10.23 11.71 -1.46
N SER A 170 10.05 10.43 -1.80
CA SER A 170 8.94 10.00 -2.66
C SER A 170 7.58 10.19 -1.97
N ALA A 171 7.45 9.81 -0.70
CA ALA A 171 6.21 10.02 0.06
C ALA A 171 5.87 11.51 0.20
N SER A 172 6.88 12.36 0.44
CA SER A 172 6.71 13.82 0.56
C SER A 172 6.23 14.44 -0.74
N LEU A 173 6.85 14.08 -1.87
CA LEU A 173 6.49 14.57 -3.20
C LEU A 173 5.09 14.08 -3.61
N ILE A 174 4.77 12.80 -3.37
CA ILE A 174 3.46 12.23 -3.68
C ILE A 174 2.36 12.93 -2.87
N CYS A 175 2.57 13.17 -1.58
CA CYS A 175 1.59 13.86 -0.75
C CYS A 175 1.46 15.34 -1.13
N ALA A 176 2.57 16.02 -1.44
CA ALA A 176 2.55 17.40 -1.89
C ALA A 176 1.83 17.53 -3.25
N TRP A 177 2.02 16.56 -4.13
CA TRP A 177 1.28 16.46 -5.40
C TRP A 177 -0.22 16.22 -5.18
N GLY A 178 -0.59 15.33 -4.23
CA GLY A 178 -1.98 15.12 -3.83
C GLY A 178 -2.64 16.42 -3.36
N LEU A 179 -1.96 17.19 -2.52
CA LEU A 179 -2.41 18.52 -2.07
C LEU A 179 -2.56 19.50 -3.24
N GLN A 180 -1.58 19.57 -4.14
CA GLN A 180 -1.66 20.42 -5.33
C GLN A 180 -2.85 20.06 -6.22
N LEU A 181 -3.16 18.77 -6.39
CA LEU A 181 -4.24 18.30 -7.26
C LEU A 181 -5.61 18.81 -6.80
N TYR A 182 -5.85 18.87 -5.48
CA TYR A 182 -7.13 19.29 -4.91
C TYR A 182 -7.22 20.79 -4.62
N HIS A 183 -6.12 21.41 -4.19
CA HIS A 183 -6.12 22.81 -3.76
C HIS A 183 -5.61 23.79 -4.83
N GLY A 184 -4.98 23.29 -5.90
CA GLY A 184 -4.37 24.13 -6.95
C GLY A 184 -3.15 24.93 -6.47
N VAL A 185 -2.72 24.72 -5.23
CA VAL A 185 -1.56 25.38 -4.60
C VAL A 185 -0.29 24.67 -5.01
N VAL A 186 0.80 25.41 -5.23
CA VAL A 186 2.06 24.84 -5.72
C VAL A 186 2.66 23.89 -4.69
N TRP A 187 3.03 22.67 -5.11
CA TRP A 187 3.47 21.58 -4.23
C TRP A 187 4.57 21.96 -3.22
N TYR A 188 5.50 22.85 -3.57
CA TYR A 188 6.62 23.20 -2.69
C TYR A 188 6.18 23.90 -1.40
N GLN A 189 5.00 24.52 -1.38
CA GLN A 189 4.46 25.18 -0.18
C GLN A 189 4.10 24.17 0.91
N PHE A 190 3.70 22.96 0.53
CA PHE A 190 3.39 21.88 1.46
C PHE A 190 4.56 20.92 1.69
N PHE A 191 5.67 21.09 0.96
CA PHE A 191 6.77 20.14 0.99
C PHE A 191 7.37 19.96 2.38
N ILE A 192 7.45 21.03 3.19
CA ILE A 192 7.95 20.92 4.56
C ILE A 192 7.02 20.05 5.42
N ALA A 193 5.71 20.27 5.34
CA ALA A 193 4.73 19.49 6.10
C ALA A 193 4.73 18.01 5.67
N THR A 194 4.76 17.75 4.36
CA THR A 194 4.79 16.38 3.85
C THR A 194 6.13 15.69 4.12
N LEU A 195 7.23 16.44 4.18
CA LEU A 195 8.55 15.97 4.60
C LEU A 195 8.56 15.53 6.08
N MET A 196 7.96 16.31 6.97
CA MET A 196 7.79 15.93 8.37
C MET A 196 6.99 14.63 8.51
N ALA A 197 5.88 14.50 7.79
CA ALA A 197 5.10 13.26 7.76
C ALA A 197 5.90 12.08 7.21
N GLY A 198 6.70 12.30 6.16
CA GLY A 198 7.62 11.31 5.61
C GLY A 198 8.67 10.85 6.63
N PHE A 199 9.26 11.76 7.42
CA PHE A 199 10.19 11.42 8.49
C PHE A 199 9.54 10.58 9.59
N VAL A 200 8.34 10.94 10.04
CA VAL A 200 7.58 10.17 11.03
C VAL A 200 7.33 8.74 10.53
N ALA A 201 6.83 8.60 9.30
CA ALA A 201 6.59 7.30 8.70
C ALA A 201 7.89 6.48 8.52
N SER A 202 8.99 7.13 8.14
CA SER A 202 10.32 6.54 8.00
C SER A 202 10.90 6.06 9.34
N ALA A 203 10.69 6.82 10.42
CA ALA A 203 11.07 6.41 11.77
C ALA A 203 10.26 5.18 12.22
N ILE A 204 8.94 5.21 12.05
CA ILE A 204 8.07 4.08 12.42
C ILE A 204 8.44 2.82 11.62
N ARG A 205 8.77 2.98 10.33
CA ARG A 205 9.24 1.90 9.45
C ARG A 205 10.45 1.14 10.02
N GLY A 206 11.38 1.83 10.68
CA GLY A 206 12.59 1.22 11.26
C GLY A 206 12.49 0.83 12.74
N LEU A 207 11.61 1.47 13.50
CA LEU A 207 11.48 1.26 14.95
C LEU A 207 10.39 0.25 15.34
N THR A 208 9.51 -0.13 14.41
CA THR A 208 8.36 -1.01 14.69
C THR A 208 8.65 -2.44 14.27
N PRO A 209 8.16 -3.48 14.97
CA PRO A 209 8.32 -4.87 14.54
C PRO A 209 7.84 -5.14 13.11
N ILE A 210 8.51 -6.09 12.42
CA ILE A 210 8.16 -6.49 11.05
C ILE A 210 6.69 -6.93 10.97
N GLY A 211 5.99 -6.44 9.95
CA GLY A 211 4.59 -6.74 9.66
C GLY A 211 3.62 -5.67 10.15
N TRP A 212 3.90 -5.01 11.29
CA TRP A 212 3.11 -3.86 11.75
C TRP A 212 3.72 -2.51 11.33
N ASN A 213 4.99 -2.51 10.93
CA ASN A 213 5.71 -1.32 10.51
C ASN A 213 5.02 -0.55 9.37
N MET A 214 4.46 -1.24 8.38
CA MET A 214 3.76 -0.58 7.27
C MET A 214 2.46 0.12 7.71
N PRO A 215 1.44 -0.55 8.29
CA PRO A 215 0.22 0.12 8.72
C PRO A 215 0.48 1.20 9.76
N LEU A 216 1.39 0.98 10.71
CA LEU A 216 1.72 2.00 11.70
C LEU A 216 2.46 3.19 11.09
N ALA A 217 3.33 2.98 10.09
CA ALA A 217 4.00 4.09 9.41
C ALA A 217 2.98 4.99 8.70
N PHE A 218 2.00 4.40 8.00
CA PHE A 218 0.97 5.16 7.32
C PHE A 218 -0.09 5.74 8.26
N LEU A 219 -0.34 5.13 9.41
CA LEU A 219 -1.12 5.75 10.48
C LEU A 219 -0.42 6.99 11.02
N GLY A 220 0.87 6.88 11.36
CA GLY A 220 1.68 8.01 11.84
C GLY A 220 1.79 9.13 10.81
N MET A 221 1.98 8.78 9.53
CA MET A 221 1.94 9.73 8.41
C MET A 221 0.60 10.46 8.34
N SER A 222 -0.51 9.70 8.38
CA SER A 222 -1.87 10.23 8.31
C SER A 222 -2.16 11.20 9.44
N LEU A 223 -1.81 10.82 10.67
CA LEU A 223 -1.98 11.66 11.86
C LEU A 223 -1.13 12.93 11.79
N THR A 224 0.10 12.83 11.27
CA THR A 224 0.99 13.99 11.12
C THR A 224 0.44 14.98 10.11
N LEU A 225 0.01 14.50 8.94
CA LEU A 225 -0.61 15.33 7.91
C LEU A 225 -1.94 15.94 8.34
N TRP A 226 -2.68 15.27 9.23
CA TRP A 226 -3.94 15.79 9.76
C TRP A 226 -3.75 16.95 10.75
N VAL A 227 -2.62 16.95 11.47
CA VAL A 227 -2.33 17.95 12.51
C VAL A 227 -1.66 19.21 11.95
N LEU A 228 -0.88 19.07 10.86
CA LEU A 228 -0.16 20.16 10.18
C LEU A 228 -1.06 20.90 9.20
#